data_AF-A0A4Q9QXN3-F1
#
_entry.id   AF-A0A4Q9QXN3-F1
#
_cell.length_a   1.000
_cell.length_b   1.000
_cell.length_c   1.000
_cell.angle_alpha   90.00
_cell.angle_beta   90.00
_cell.angle_gamma   90.00
#
_symmetry.space_group_name_H-M   'P 1'
#
loop_
_entity.id
_entity.type
_entity.pdbx_description
1 polymer ?
#
loop_
_entity_poly.entity_id
_entity_poly.type
_entity_poly.pdbx_seq_one_letter_code
_entity_poly.pdbx_strand_id
1 'polypeptide(L)' 'MRPLRKRLAAQPRPRIFARLDEHGICRAFRLSAQAPGSAHWREVNEQRLSWLDKPLPDSALAVH' A
#
# COMPACT_ATOMS: atom_id res chain seq x y z
N MET A 1 -19.00 -36.22 -9.48
CA MET A 1 -17.99 -35.16 -9.72
C MET A 1 -18.53 -33.85 -9.15
N ARG A 2 -17.86 -33.26 -8.14
CA ARG A 2 -18.35 -32.04 -7.46
C ARG A 2 -17.84 -30.80 -8.21
N PRO A 3 -18.70 -29.87 -8.65
CA PRO A 3 -18.23 -28.67 -9.35
C PRO A 3 -17.58 -27.71 -8.34
N LEU A 4 -16.28 -27.48 -8.51
CA LEU A 4 -15.56 -26.45 -7.76
C LEU A 4 -16.01 -25.08 -8.26
N ARG A 5 -17.02 -24.51 -7.59
CA ARG A 5 -17.42 -23.10 -7.80
C ARG A 5 -16.24 -22.22 -7.40
N LYS A 6 -15.45 -21.75 -8.38
CA LYS A 6 -14.51 -20.64 -8.19
C LYS A 6 -15.34 -19.43 -7.75
N ARG A 7 -15.33 -19.13 -6.44
CA ARG A 7 -15.70 -17.79 -5.97
C ARG A 7 -14.70 -16.84 -6.60
N LEU A 8 -15.15 -16.09 -7.60
CA LEU A 8 -14.51 -14.86 -8.02
C LEU A 8 -14.67 -13.88 -6.85
N ALA A 9 -13.84 -14.03 -5.82
CA ALA A 9 -13.65 -12.96 -4.86
C ALA A 9 -13.18 -11.77 -5.70
N ALA A 10 -13.96 -10.69 -5.73
CA ALA A 10 -13.57 -9.47 -6.41
C ALA A 10 -12.15 -9.14 -5.97
N GLN A 11 -11.17 -9.24 -6.87
CA GLN A 11 -9.79 -8.95 -6.53
C GLN A 11 -9.77 -7.52 -6.01
N PRO A 12 -9.37 -7.29 -4.75
CA PRO A 12 -9.27 -5.92 -4.26
C PRO A 12 -8.27 -5.22 -5.16
N ARG A 13 -8.66 -4.05 -5.68
CA ARG A 13 -7.80 -3.28 -6.58
C ARG A 13 -6.43 -3.12 -5.92
N PRO A 14 -5.32 -3.35 -6.63
CA PRO A 14 -4.00 -3.20 -6.06
C PRO A 14 -3.82 -1.76 -5.60
N ARG A 15 -3.49 -1.58 -4.32
CA ARG A 15 -3.24 -0.29 -3.68
C ARG A 15 -1.75 -0.12 -3.47
N ILE A 16 -1.28 1.11 -3.44
CA ILE A 16 0.13 1.40 -3.21
C ILE A 16 0.29 1.76 -1.74
N PHE A 17 1.26 1.15 -1.09
CA PHE A 17 1.61 1.43 0.29
C PHE A 17 3.04 1.94 0.36
N ALA A 18 3.25 3.02 1.10
CA ALA A 18 4.55 3.54 1.48
C ALA A 18 4.85 3.12 2.93
N ARG A 19 6.00 2.50 3.16
CA ARG A 19 6.49 2.20 4.51
C ARG A 19 7.18 3.43 5.05
N LEU A 20 6.64 3.96 6.13
CA LEU A 20 7.28 5.02 6.89
C LEU A 20 8.11 4.40 8.03
N ASP A 21 9.14 5.12 8.45
CA ASP A 21 9.84 4.86 9.70
C ASP A 21 9.23 5.69 10.85
N GLU A 22 9.76 5.58 12.06
CA GLU A 22 9.27 6.29 13.25
C GLU A 22 9.35 7.82 13.12
N HIS A 23 10.24 8.34 12.27
CA HIS A 23 10.37 9.75 11.96
C HIS A 23 9.48 10.19 10.77
N GLY A 24 8.66 9.29 10.21
CA GLY A 24 7.78 9.57 9.07
C GLY A 24 8.49 9.57 7.71
N ILE A 25 9.73 9.06 7.65
CA ILE A 25 10.52 8.99 6.42
C ILE A 25 10.11 7.77 5.60
N CYS A 26 9.86 7.95 4.30
CA CYS A 26 9.51 6.84 3.42
C CYS A 26 10.74 5.97 3.10
N ARG A 27 10.70 4.70 3.53
CA ARG A 27 11.79 3.73 3.38
C ARG A 27 11.55 2.71 2.28
N ALA A 28 10.29 2.42 1.94
CA ALA A 28 9.96 1.44 0.92
C ALA A 28 8.56 1.65 0.37
N PHE A 29 8.29 1.02 -0.77
CA PHE A 29 6.96 0.98 -1.39
C PHE A 29 6.55 -0.46 -1.65
N ARG A 30 5.25 -0.72 -1.58
CA ARG A 30 4.67 -2.02 -1.90
C ARG A 30 3.31 -1.85 -2.57
N LEU A 31 3.15 -2.48 -3.74
CA LEU A 31 1.85 -2.65 -4.35
C LEU A 31 1.19 -3.91 -3.77
N SER A 32 0.06 -3.76 -3.09
CA SER A 32 -0.68 -4.88 -2.54
C SER A 32 -2.17 -4.59 -2.46
N ALA A 33 -2.98 -5.63 -2.46
CA ALA A 33 -4.42 -5.51 -2.23
C ALA A 33 -4.76 -5.31 -0.75
N GLN A 34 -3.84 -5.64 0.17
CA GLN A 34 -4.00 -5.53 1.62
C GLN A 34 -2.78 -4.85 2.26
N ALA A 35 -3.02 -4.18 3.39
CA ALA A 35 -1.96 -3.54 4.17
C ALA A 35 -0.96 -4.61 4.64
N PRO A 36 0.33 -4.45 4.33
CA PRO A 36 1.33 -5.46 4.65
C PRO A 36 1.79 -5.39 6.12
N GLY A 37 0.97 -5.87 7.05
CA GLY A 37 1.35 -6.12 8.45
C GLY A 37 1.70 -4.87 9.29
N SER A 38 2.43 -5.08 10.40
CA SER A 38 2.64 -4.11 11.49
C SER A 38 3.69 -3.02 11.25
N ALA A 39 4.43 -3.07 10.14
CA ALA A 39 5.30 -1.94 9.79
C ALA A 39 4.41 -0.75 9.39
N HIS A 40 4.83 0.49 9.65
CA HIS A 40 4.04 1.71 9.46
C HIS A 40 3.73 1.98 7.97
N TRP A 41 2.89 1.15 7.37
CA TRP A 41 2.47 1.22 5.99
C TRP A 41 1.29 2.19 5.89
N ARG A 42 1.49 3.22 5.08
CA ARG A 42 0.49 4.21 4.76
C ARG A 42 0.10 4.04 3.31
N GLU A 43 -1.20 4.02 3.04
CA GLU A 43 -1.70 3.95 1.68
C GLU A 43 -1.44 5.28 0.97
N VAL A 44 -0.93 5.21 -0.25
CA VAL A 44 -0.62 6.36 -1.10
C VAL A 44 -1.31 6.22 -2.46
N ASN A 45 -1.62 7.35 -3.07
CA ASN A 45 -2.26 7.35 -4.40
C ASN A 45 -1.30 6.95 -5.52
N GLU A 46 0.01 7.18 -5.35
CA GLU A 46 1.03 6.91 -6.35
C GLU A 46 2.37 6.50 -5.73
N GLN A 47 3.25 5.89 -6.53
CA GLN A 47 4.60 5.51 -6.10
C GLN A 47 5.60 6.51 -6.69
N ARG A 48 6.19 7.38 -5.85
CA ARG A 48 7.29 8.26 -6.29
C ARG A 48 8.59 7.93 -5.58
N LEU A 49 9.61 7.57 -6.38
CA LEU A 49 10.98 7.37 -5.90
C LEU A 49 11.56 8.61 -5.23
N SER A 50 11.08 9.82 -5.59
CA SER A 50 11.52 11.07 -4.97
C SER A 50 11.16 11.21 -3.49
N TRP A 51 10.24 10.40 -2.97
CA TRP A 51 9.92 10.36 -1.54
C TRP A 51 10.81 9.38 -0.77
N LEU A 52 11.57 8.52 -1.44
CA LEU A 52 12.49 7.62 -0.76
C LEU A 52 13.52 8.43 0.03
N ASP A 53 13.73 8.05 1.29
CA ASP A 53 14.59 8.76 2.24
C ASP A 53 14.14 10.20 2.55
N LYS A 54 12.88 10.53 2.25
CA LYS A 54 12.26 11.82 2.57
C LYS A 54 10.95 11.65 3.34
N PRO A 55 10.52 12.68 4.10
CA PRO A 55 9.21 12.67 4.74
C PRO A 55 8.11 12.60 3.68
N LEU A 56 7.13 11.72 3.89
CA LEU A 56 6.03 11.58 2.97
C LEU A 56 5.05 12.76 3.15
N PRO A 57 4.75 13.54 2.09
CA PRO A 57 3.81 14.64 2.22
C PRO A 57 2.39 14.10 2.42
N ASP A 58 1.57 14.78 3.22
CA ASP A 58 0.19 14.36 3.50
C ASP A 58 -0.65 14.25 2.22
N SER A 59 -0.41 15.12 1.23
CA SER A 59 -1.06 15.07 -0.09
C SER A 59 -0.76 13.81 -0.91
N ALA A 60 0.30 13.04 -0.57
CA ALA A 60 0.58 11.76 -1.22
C ALA A 60 -0.30 10.62 -0.67
N LEU A 61 -0.82 10.78 0.54
CA LEU A 61 -1.65 9.78 1.21
C LEU A 61 -2.99 9.63 0.48
N ALA A 62 -3.49 8.40 0.42
CA ALA A 62 -4.86 8.16 0.01
C ALA A 62 -5.80 8.74 1.07
N VAL A 63 -6.58 9.76 0.69
CA VAL A 63 -7.65 10.30 1.52
C VAL A 63 -8.80 9.31 1.45
N HIS A 64 -9.10 8.63 2.56
CA HIS A 64 -10.26 7.74 2.70
C HIS A 64 -11.39 8.45 3.43
#